data_AF-A0A4U7B560-F1
#
_entry.id   AF-A0A4U7B560-F1
#
_cell.length_a   1.000
_cell.length_b   1.000
_cell.length_c   1.000
_cell.angle_alpha   90.00
_cell.angle_beta   90.00
_cell.angle_gamma   90.00
#
_symmetry.space_group_name_H-M   'P 1'
#
loop_
_entity.id
_entity.type
_entity.pdbx_description
1 polymer ?
#
loop_
_entity_poly.entity_id
_entity_poly.type
_entity_poly.pdbx_seq_one_letter_code
_entity_poly.pdbx_strand_id
1 'polypeptide(L)'
;MAPFRWILKLCSPSSARVHDTDARGVGPTKRVSLSSRGSSATDLTLVDSKEDFDEKHTLQRKSSNDVEVVKENAAPKPEWDDILLPADTPWEWIVNDPRERIPWVAREKENELPPGWMAWVYLEFGRIRFFDMANKRFCTMHPTGRFGTEGLPYRWEACFDPRSGPVNGKVCYMNNNDGSVHWEIPSGHTFVEGVGFMPMEVAKKREEAGVLNGRILTADEMQSLCKDQVLKIYGYKQ
;
A
#
# COMPACT_ATOMS: atom_id res chain seq x y z
N MET A 1 -10.86 -39.57 -0.32
CA MET A 1 -10.25 -38.27 -0.67
C MET A 1 -9.30 -37.89 0.45
N ALA A 2 -7.99 -37.85 0.17
CA ALA A 2 -6.96 -37.53 1.16
C ALA A 2 -6.75 -36.01 1.23
N PRO A 3 -6.52 -35.42 2.42
CA PRO A 3 -6.20 -34.00 2.55
C PRO A 3 -4.73 -33.74 2.24
N PHE A 4 -4.47 -32.77 1.37
CA PHE A 4 -3.12 -32.25 1.10
C PHE A 4 -2.56 -31.57 2.36
N ARG A 5 -1.47 -32.12 2.92
CA ARG A 5 -0.64 -31.48 3.95
C ARG A 5 0.48 -30.70 3.26
N TRP A 6 0.53 -29.39 3.46
CA TRP A 6 1.72 -28.60 3.14
C TRP A 6 2.70 -28.70 4.32
N ILE A 7 3.90 -29.20 4.04
CA ILE A 7 5.02 -29.25 4.98
C ILE A 7 5.74 -27.90 4.92
N LEU A 8 5.61 -27.09 5.96
CA LEU A 8 6.45 -25.91 6.17
C LEU A 8 7.86 -26.36 6.56
N LYS A 9 8.83 -26.12 5.67
CA LYS A 9 10.24 -26.33 5.94
C LYS A 9 10.78 -25.08 6.65
N LEU A 10 10.82 -25.12 7.97
CA LEU A 10 11.46 -24.09 8.80
C LEU A 10 12.98 -24.18 8.62
N CYS A 11 13.60 -23.15 8.03
CA CYS A 11 15.03 -22.95 8.13
C CYS A 11 15.33 -22.16 9.42
N SER A 12 16.04 -22.80 10.34
CA SER A 12 16.56 -22.20 11.56
C SER A 12 17.55 -21.06 11.26
N PRO A 13 17.53 -19.94 12.01
CA PRO A 13 18.59 -18.95 11.94
C PRO A 13 19.82 -19.42 12.74
N SER A 14 20.97 -19.42 12.07
CA SER A 14 22.27 -19.71 12.66
C SER A 14 22.71 -18.57 13.60
N SER A 15 22.99 -18.99 14.84
CA SER A 15 23.69 -18.31 15.92
C SER A 15 24.73 -17.26 15.50
N ALA A 16 24.54 -16.00 15.92
CA ALA A 16 25.59 -15.00 15.97
C ALA A 16 26.13 -14.90 17.39
N ARG A 17 27.43 -15.21 17.55
CA ARG A 17 28.17 -15.17 18.81
C ARG A 17 28.35 -13.75 19.30
N VAL A 18 28.11 -13.60 20.60
CA VAL A 18 28.55 -12.52 21.48
C VAL A 18 30.07 -12.56 21.59
N HIS A 19 30.72 -11.39 21.48
CA HIS A 19 32.01 -11.14 22.10
C HIS A 19 31.99 -9.75 22.75
N ASP A 20 32.04 -9.75 24.07
CA ASP A 20 32.41 -8.63 24.93
C ASP A 20 33.86 -8.22 24.68
N THR A 21 34.13 -6.92 24.78
CA THR A 21 35.34 -6.41 25.43
C THR A 21 35.07 -5.03 26.05
N ASP A 22 35.34 -4.97 27.35
CA ASP A 22 35.41 -3.79 28.21
C ASP A 22 36.40 -2.71 27.72
N ALA A 23 36.15 -1.46 28.14
CA ALA A 23 37.00 -0.70 29.08
C ALA A 23 37.19 0.80 28.75
N ARG A 24 36.71 1.62 29.70
CA ARG A 24 37.33 2.84 30.28
C ARG A 24 37.50 4.11 29.42
N GLY A 25 36.96 5.22 29.96
CA GLY A 25 37.81 6.36 30.28
C GLY A 25 37.27 7.77 30.01
N VAL A 26 36.95 8.47 31.11
CA VAL A 26 37.24 9.90 31.41
C VAL A 26 36.57 11.00 30.57
N GLY A 27 35.92 11.95 31.27
CA GLY A 27 35.23 13.14 30.74
C GLY A 27 36.16 14.33 30.38
N PRO A 28 35.79 15.58 30.74
CA PRO A 28 34.96 16.47 29.89
C PRO A 28 35.65 17.81 29.58
N THR A 29 35.27 18.50 28.50
CA THR A 29 35.57 19.95 28.35
C THR A 29 34.56 20.74 27.50
N LYS A 30 34.11 21.86 28.06
CA LYS A 30 33.41 22.99 27.44
C LYS A 30 34.26 23.66 26.35
N ARG A 31 33.63 24.26 25.33
CA ARG A 31 33.55 25.74 25.12
C ARG A 31 33.09 26.16 23.71
N VAL A 32 32.19 27.15 23.75
CA VAL A 32 32.17 28.42 22.99
C VAL A 32 31.65 28.44 21.53
N SER A 33 30.65 29.32 21.42
CA SER A 33 29.98 30.02 20.33
C SER A 33 30.86 30.81 19.35
N LEU A 34 30.35 31.04 18.14
CA LEU A 34 30.19 32.34 17.42
C LEU A 34 29.86 32.01 15.93
N SER A 35 28.74 32.47 15.37
CA SER A 35 28.60 33.68 14.50
C SER A 35 29.63 33.70 13.35
N SER A 36 29.35 33.96 12.07
CA SER A 36 28.32 34.79 11.44
C SER A 36 28.54 34.80 9.90
N ARG A 37 27.49 35.22 9.18
CA ARG A 37 27.47 36.09 7.97
C ARG A 37 28.21 35.75 6.66
N GLY A 38 27.47 36.04 5.57
CA GLY A 38 27.93 36.63 4.31
C GLY A 38 28.02 35.62 3.17
N SER A 39 27.29 35.69 2.05
CA SER A 39 26.98 36.76 1.09
C SER A 39 27.62 36.45 -0.26
N SER A 40 26.88 36.77 -1.33
CA SER A 40 27.28 36.94 -2.74
C SER A 40 27.53 35.64 -3.53
N ALA A 41 26.76 35.28 -4.56
CA ALA A 41 26.40 35.97 -5.81
C ALA A 41 27.59 36.19 -6.77
N THR A 42 27.59 35.36 -7.82
CA THR A 42 28.17 35.50 -9.17
C THR A 42 27.52 34.39 -10.00
N ASP A 43 26.58 34.67 -10.90
CA ASP A 43 26.77 35.25 -12.24
C ASP A 43 27.81 34.47 -13.05
N LEU A 44 27.34 33.55 -13.90
CA LEU A 44 28.15 32.90 -14.92
C LEU A 44 27.37 32.83 -16.23
N THR A 45 28.04 33.46 -17.19
CA THR A 45 27.74 33.70 -18.59
C THR A 45 27.47 32.44 -19.40
N LEU A 46 26.47 32.58 -20.26
CA LEU A 46 26.18 31.79 -21.46
C LEU A 46 27.36 31.91 -22.45
N VAL A 47 27.95 30.80 -22.86
CA VAL A 47 28.79 30.75 -24.06
C VAL A 47 28.36 29.54 -24.89
N ASP A 48 27.98 29.87 -26.11
CA ASP A 48 27.52 29.01 -27.19
C ASP A 48 28.72 28.74 -28.09
N SER A 49 29.06 27.48 -28.35
CA SER A 49 30.01 27.10 -29.39
C SER A 49 29.68 25.71 -29.93
N LYS A 50 29.11 25.72 -31.14
CA LYS A 50 29.21 24.65 -32.14
C LYS A 50 30.68 24.36 -32.44
N GLU A 51 31.03 23.09 -32.66
CA GLU A 51 31.83 22.69 -33.83
C GLU A 51 31.77 21.17 -34.03
N ASP A 52 31.51 20.81 -35.29
CA ASP A 52 31.51 19.47 -35.86
C ASP A 52 32.95 18.92 -35.92
N PHE A 53 33.12 17.63 -35.60
CA PHE A 53 34.30 16.88 -36.03
C PHE A 53 33.94 15.41 -36.28
N ASP A 54 33.91 15.04 -37.56
CA ASP A 54 33.96 13.67 -38.07
C ASP A 54 35.32 13.06 -37.76
N GLU A 55 35.38 11.84 -37.19
CA GLU A 55 36.23 10.80 -37.76
C GLU A 55 36.02 9.41 -37.14
N LYS A 56 36.11 8.43 -38.05
CA LYS A 56 35.97 6.99 -37.84
C LYS A 56 37.04 6.44 -36.91
N HIS A 57 36.65 5.66 -35.91
CA HIS A 57 37.50 4.60 -35.38
C HIS A 57 36.70 3.32 -35.12
N THR A 58 36.93 2.35 -36.01
CA THR A 58 36.58 0.94 -35.82
C THR A 58 37.45 0.37 -34.70
N LEU A 59 36.85 0.05 -33.55
CA LEU A 59 37.46 -0.80 -32.53
C LEU A 59 36.46 -1.85 -32.07
N GLN A 60 36.79 -3.10 -32.38
CA GLN A 60 36.19 -4.28 -31.78
C GLN A 60 36.30 -4.19 -30.26
N ARG A 61 35.15 -4.22 -29.56
CA ARG A 61 35.10 -4.66 -28.17
C ARG A 61 34.00 -5.70 -28.03
N LYS A 62 34.45 -6.94 -27.86
CA LYS A 62 33.64 -8.03 -27.31
C LYS A 62 33.06 -7.55 -25.98
N SER A 63 31.75 -7.54 -25.87
CA SER A 63 31.02 -7.33 -24.63
C SER A 63 29.78 -8.21 -24.70
N SER A 64 29.97 -9.50 -24.41
CA SER A 64 28.89 -10.36 -23.94
C SER A 64 28.46 -9.81 -22.59
N ASN A 65 27.50 -8.91 -22.61
CA ASN A 65 26.65 -8.66 -21.46
C ASN A 65 25.30 -9.26 -21.82
N ASP A 66 25.15 -10.54 -21.51
CA ASP A 66 23.85 -11.10 -21.21
C ASP A 66 23.31 -10.30 -20.03
N VAL A 67 22.58 -9.23 -20.33
CA VAL A 67 21.70 -8.60 -19.37
C VAL A 67 20.60 -9.63 -19.15
N GLU A 68 20.81 -10.50 -18.17
CA GLU A 68 19.70 -11.13 -17.47
C GLU A 68 18.83 -9.96 -17.00
N VAL A 69 17.76 -9.71 -17.74
CA VAL A 69 16.61 -8.96 -17.27
C VAL A 69 16.14 -9.76 -16.06
N VAL A 70 16.62 -9.36 -14.88
CA VAL A 70 16.05 -9.73 -13.61
C VAL A 70 14.59 -9.31 -13.75
N LYS A 71 13.74 -10.28 -14.05
CA LYS A 71 12.30 -10.12 -13.95
C LYS A 71 12.08 -9.73 -12.51
N GLU A 72 11.93 -8.42 -12.29
CA GLU A 72 11.37 -7.87 -11.10
C GLU A 72 10.17 -8.75 -10.78
N ASN A 73 10.22 -9.44 -9.64
CA ASN A 73 9.18 -10.35 -9.19
C ASN A 73 7.94 -9.51 -8.93
N ALA A 74 7.24 -9.14 -10.01
CA ALA A 74 5.92 -8.59 -9.95
C ALA A 74 5.12 -9.55 -9.09
N ALA A 75 4.61 -9.05 -7.97
CA ALA A 75 3.75 -9.83 -7.10
C ALA A 75 2.70 -10.52 -7.99
N PRO A 76 2.45 -11.83 -7.81
CA PRO A 76 1.49 -12.54 -8.64
C PRO A 76 0.19 -11.73 -8.64
N LYS A 77 -0.22 -11.26 -9.83
CA LYS A 77 -1.44 -10.49 -10.00
C LYS A 77 -2.56 -11.37 -9.46
N PRO A 78 -3.21 -11.00 -8.34
CA PRO A 78 -4.16 -11.89 -7.71
C PRO A 78 -5.39 -11.98 -8.62
N GLU A 79 -5.79 -13.21 -8.97
CA GLU A 79 -6.74 -13.62 -10.05
C GLU A 79 -8.18 -13.09 -9.91
N TRP A 80 -8.46 -12.24 -8.94
CA TRP A 80 -9.81 -11.87 -8.51
C TRP A 80 -10.43 -10.70 -9.29
N ASP A 81 -10.18 -10.65 -10.61
CA ASP A 81 -11.05 -9.91 -11.53
C ASP A 81 -12.47 -10.50 -11.43
N ASP A 82 -13.52 -9.73 -11.71
CA ASP A 82 -14.92 -10.09 -11.43
C ASP A 82 -15.24 -11.57 -11.68
N ILE A 83 -15.43 -12.35 -10.61
CA ILE A 83 -15.58 -13.80 -10.69
C ILE A 83 -17.06 -14.15 -10.74
N LEU A 84 -17.50 -14.69 -11.87
CA LEU A 84 -18.80 -15.36 -12.00
C LEU A 84 -18.69 -16.77 -11.44
N LEU A 85 -19.53 -17.10 -10.46
CA LEU A 85 -19.62 -18.46 -9.95
C LEU A 85 -20.55 -19.30 -10.83
N PRO A 86 -20.30 -20.62 -10.96
CA PRO A 86 -21.23 -21.53 -11.58
C PRO A 86 -22.63 -21.44 -10.95
N ALA A 87 -23.69 -21.57 -11.76
CA ALA A 87 -25.08 -21.42 -11.31
C ALA A 87 -25.44 -22.35 -10.14
N ASP A 88 -24.85 -23.55 -10.08
CA ASP A 88 -25.13 -24.55 -9.04
C ASP A 88 -24.27 -24.38 -7.79
N THR A 89 -23.42 -23.35 -7.75
CA THR A 89 -22.56 -23.07 -6.59
C THR A 89 -23.46 -22.71 -5.39
N PRO A 90 -23.39 -23.48 -4.28
CA PRO A 90 -24.05 -23.10 -3.04
C PRO A 90 -23.43 -21.78 -2.58
N TRP A 91 -24.20 -20.77 -2.20
CA TRP A 91 -23.64 -19.50 -1.72
C TRP A 91 -23.30 -19.57 -0.23
N GLU A 92 -23.74 -20.62 0.45
CA GLU A 92 -23.56 -20.84 1.88
C GLU A 92 -22.08 -20.97 2.27
N TRP A 93 -21.21 -21.50 1.40
CA TRP A 93 -19.77 -21.50 1.66
C TRP A 93 -19.16 -20.11 1.56
N ILE A 94 -19.79 -19.18 0.83
CA ILE A 94 -19.36 -17.79 0.75
C ILE A 94 -19.73 -17.05 2.02
N VAL A 95 -20.75 -17.49 2.76
CA VAL A 95 -21.06 -16.94 4.09
C VAL A 95 -20.22 -17.63 5.17
N ASN A 96 -20.03 -18.93 5.04
CA ASN A 96 -19.25 -19.76 5.96
C ASN A 96 -17.78 -19.93 5.54
N ASP A 97 -17.24 -19.00 4.75
CA ASP A 97 -15.87 -19.07 4.26
C ASP A 97 -14.93 -19.13 5.46
N PRO A 98 -14.06 -20.14 5.57
CA PRO A 98 -13.17 -20.29 6.71
C PRO A 98 -12.08 -19.21 6.77
N ARG A 99 -11.93 -18.39 5.72
CA ARG A 99 -10.95 -17.30 5.69
C ARG A 99 -11.30 -16.21 6.70
N GLU A 100 -10.27 -15.67 7.33
CA GLU A 100 -10.38 -14.54 8.23
C GLU A 100 -10.85 -13.28 7.49
N ARG A 101 -12.08 -12.87 7.78
CA ARG A 101 -12.70 -11.68 7.21
C ARG A 101 -13.78 -11.16 8.14
N ILE A 102 -14.11 -9.89 7.99
CA ILE A 102 -15.21 -9.24 8.71
C ILE A 102 -16.24 -8.70 7.73
N PRO A 103 -17.54 -8.68 8.08
CA PRO A 103 -18.54 -8.01 7.26
C PRO A 103 -18.14 -6.56 7.03
N TRP A 104 -18.17 -6.14 5.76
CA TRP A 104 -17.98 -4.74 5.43
C TRP A 104 -19.29 -4.00 5.66
N VAL A 105 -19.20 -2.83 6.28
CA VAL A 105 -20.32 -1.93 6.53
C VAL A 105 -19.96 -0.58 5.95
N ALA A 106 -20.90 0.02 5.22
CA ALA A 106 -20.75 1.35 4.68
C ALA A 106 -20.56 2.36 5.81
N ARG A 107 -19.60 3.27 5.65
CA ARG A 107 -19.38 4.36 6.61
C ARG A 107 -20.34 5.51 6.37
N GLU A 108 -20.61 5.81 5.11
CA GLU A 108 -21.61 6.78 4.70
C GLU A 108 -22.86 6.09 4.17
N LYS A 109 -24.03 6.63 4.53
CA LYS A 109 -25.35 6.09 4.14
C LYS A 109 -25.50 5.94 2.61
N GLU A 110 -24.87 6.84 1.86
CA GLU A 110 -24.88 6.86 0.40
C GLU A 110 -24.18 5.66 -0.23
N ASN A 111 -23.34 4.98 0.55
CA ASN A 111 -22.54 3.83 0.16
C ASN A 111 -23.12 2.51 0.69
N GLU A 112 -24.32 2.52 1.26
CA GLU A 112 -25.01 1.29 1.67
C GLU A 112 -25.18 0.34 0.47
N LEU A 113 -25.00 -0.96 0.73
CA LEU A 113 -25.19 -1.98 -0.28
C LEU A 113 -26.66 -2.06 -0.70
N PRO A 114 -26.96 -2.17 -2.01
CA PRO A 114 -28.31 -2.46 -2.48
C PRO A 114 -28.80 -3.81 -1.94
N PRO A 115 -30.14 -4.02 -1.88
CA PRO A 115 -30.69 -5.33 -1.56
C PRO A 115 -30.13 -6.42 -2.47
N GLY A 116 -29.77 -7.57 -1.88
CA GLY A 116 -29.16 -8.68 -2.62
C GLY A 116 -27.63 -8.65 -2.68
N TRP A 117 -26.98 -7.65 -2.09
CA TRP A 117 -25.52 -7.56 -2.03
C TRP A 117 -24.96 -7.80 -0.63
N MET A 118 -23.77 -8.38 -0.58
CA MET A 118 -22.98 -8.55 0.63
C MET A 118 -21.55 -8.08 0.39
N ALA A 119 -20.81 -7.75 1.43
CA ALA A 119 -19.39 -7.46 1.29
C ALA A 119 -18.59 -7.83 2.54
N TRP A 120 -17.30 -8.10 2.34
CA TRP A 120 -16.36 -8.44 3.40
C TRP A 120 -15.02 -7.75 3.20
N VAL A 121 -14.37 -7.42 4.31
CA VAL A 121 -12.94 -7.06 4.38
C VAL A 121 -12.16 -8.31 4.70
N TYR A 122 -11.27 -8.74 3.79
CA TYR A 122 -10.41 -9.89 4.01
C TYR A 122 -9.20 -9.47 4.86
N LEU A 123 -9.01 -10.05 6.05
CA LEU A 123 -8.02 -9.57 7.02
C LEU A 123 -6.57 -9.77 6.57
N GLU A 124 -6.32 -10.81 5.77
CA GLU A 124 -5.00 -11.13 5.23
C GLU A 124 -4.48 -10.03 4.29
N PHE A 125 -5.35 -9.48 3.44
CA PHE A 125 -4.96 -8.56 2.36
C PHE A 125 -5.61 -7.17 2.46
N GLY A 126 -6.51 -6.93 3.41
CA GLY A 126 -7.22 -5.66 3.56
C GLY A 126 -8.23 -5.31 2.47
N ARG A 127 -8.35 -6.17 1.45
CA ARG A 127 -9.20 -5.94 0.28
C ARG A 127 -10.65 -6.15 0.63
N ILE A 128 -11.50 -5.29 0.06
CA ILE A 128 -12.95 -5.46 0.12
C ILE A 128 -13.39 -6.27 -1.09
N ARG A 129 -14.35 -7.18 -0.89
CA ARG A 129 -15.04 -7.87 -1.97
C ARG A 129 -16.53 -7.72 -1.80
N PHE A 130 -17.18 -7.38 -2.91
CA PHE A 130 -18.62 -7.26 -3.02
C PHE A 130 -19.15 -8.53 -3.68
N PHE A 131 -20.26 -9.05 -3.17
CA PHE A 131 -20.89 -10.25 -3.67
C PHE A 131 -22.33 -9.97 -4.04
N ASP A 132 -22.65 -10.20 -5.30
CA ASP A 132 -23.99 -10.17 -5.85
C ASP A 132 -24.63 -11.54 -5.65
N MET A 133 -25.59 -11.64 -4.73
CA MET A 133 -26.26 -12.92 -4.45
C MET A 133 -27.18 -13.35 -5.60
N ALA A 134 -27.75 -12.40 -6.35
CA ALA A 134 -28.68 -12.69 -7.43
C ALA A 134 -27.94 -13.29 -8.63
N ASN A 135 -26.79 -12.71 -8.97
CA ASN A 135 -25.97 -13.16 -10.10
C ASN A 135 -24.83 -14.11 -9.69
N LYS A 136 -24.71 -14.43 -8.40
CA LYS A 136 -23.63 -15.24 -7.81
C LYS A 136 -22.25 -14.79 -8.29
N ARG A 137 -21.96 -13.49 -8.16
CA ARG A 137 -20.74 -12.87 -8.69
C ARG A 137 -19.98 -12.12 -7.63
N PHE A 138 -18.66 -12.30 -7.58
CA PHE A 138 -17.77 -11.41 -6.84
C PHE A 138 -17.32 -10.23 -7.71
N CYS A 139 -17.33 -9.05 -7.11
CA CYS A 139 -16.86 -7.82 -7.71
C CYS A 139 -15.79 -7.19 -6.84
N THR A 140 -14.79 -6.59 -7.51
CA THR A 140 -13.78 -5.76 -6.85
C THR A 140 -14.30 -4.34 -6.58
N MET A 141 -15.27 -3.89 -7.39
CA MET A 141 -15.91 -2.58 -7.25
C MET A 141 -17.25 -2.68 -6.53
N HIS A 142 -17.59 -1.63 -5.77
CA HIS A 142 -18.92 -1.45 -5.20
C HIS A 142 -20.00 -1.54 -6.29
N PRO A 143 -21.21 -2.07 -6.02
CA PRO A 143 -22.28 -2.23 -7.02
C PRO A 143 -22.69 -0.95 -7.75
N THR A 144 -22.48 0.22 -7.16
CA THR A 144 -22.72 1.52 -7.82
C THR A 144 -21.60 1.93 -8.79
N GLY A 145 -20.52 1.15 -8.86
CA GLY A 145 -19.34 1.40 -9.68
C GLY A 145 -18.46 2.55 -9.18
N ARG A 146 -18.68 3.08 -7.97
CA ARG A 146 -18.00 4.32 -7.51
C ARG A 146 -16.59 4.09 -6.95
N PHE A 147 -16.36 3.00 -6.23
CA PHE A 147 -15.10 2.77 -5.51
C PHE A 147 -14.81 1.27 -5.33
N GLY A 148 -13.54 0.92 -5.11
CA GLY A 148 -13.14 -0.40 -4.59
C GLY A 148 -13.00 -0.37 -3.06
N THR A 149 -12.39 0.70 -2.54
CA THR A 149 -12.41 1.04 -1.12
C THR A 149 -13.10 2.39 -0.90
N GLU A 150 -14.08 2.42 -0.01
CA GLU A 150 -14.84 3.64 0.28
C GLU A 150 -13.90 4.78 0.68
N GLY A 151 -14.09 5.94 0.06
CA GLY A 151 -13.29 7.15 0.29
C GLY A 151 -11.99 7.23 -0.51
N LEU A 152 -11.63 6.20 -1.29
CA LEU A 152 -10.59 6.28 -2.32
C LEU A 152 -11.19 6.61 -3.70
N PRO A 153 -10.39 7.14 -4.64
CA PRO A 153 -10.88 7.48 -5.97
C PRO A 153 -11.31 6.25 -6.77
N TYR A 154 -12.05 6.48 -7.87
CA TYR A 154 -12.53 5.42 -8.75
C TYR A 154 -11.41 4.45 -9.16
N ARG A 155 -11.71 3.15 -9.10
CA ARG A 155 -10.80 2.00 -9.33
C ARG A 155 -9.66 1.82 -8.33
N TRP A 156 -9.52 2.68 -7.33
CA TRP A 156 -8.52 2.47 -6.29
C TRP A 156 -9.07 1.63 -5.13
N GLU A 157 -8.17 0.81 -4.59
CA GLU A 157 -8.41 0.00 -3.40
C GLU A 157 -7.20 0.08 -2.45
N ALA A 158 -7.48 -0.01 -1.15
CA ALA A 158 -6.46 -0.20 -0.13
C ALA A 158 -6.22 -1.70 0.08
N CYS A 159 -4.95 -2.07 0.21
CA CYS A 159 -4.47 -3.42 0.40
C CYS A 159 -3.45 -3.46 1.53
N PHE A 160 -3.24 -4.63 2.13
CA PHE A 160 -2.16 -4.89 3.08
C PHE A 160 -1.09 -5.73 2.40
N ASP A 161 0.16 -5.34 2.57
CA ASP A 161 1.28 -6.12 2.06
C ASP A 161 1.45 -7.41 2.90
N PRO A 162 1.33 -8.61 2.28
CA PRO A 162 1.40 -9.88 3.00
C PRO A 162 2.84 -10.36 3.21
N ARG A 163 3.85 -9.66 2.66
CA ARG A 163 5.26 -10.08 2.76
C ARG A 163 5.74 -9.96 4.20
N SER A 164 6.52 -10.95 4.63
CA SER A 164 7.17 -10.92 5.94
C SER A 164 8.19 -9.78 6.04
N GLY A 165 8.46 -9.33 7.27
CA GLY A 165 9.45 -8.29 7.56
C GLY A 165 8.84 -6.91 7.82
N PRO A 166 9.62 -5.82 7.65
CA PRO A 166 9.22 -4.46 8.06
C PRO A 166 8.01 -3.88 7.33
N VAL A 167 7.63 -4.48 6.20
CA VAL A 167 6.48 -4.04 5.38
C VAL A 167 5.23 -4.88 5.63
N ASN A 168 5.29 -5.92 6.46
CA ASN A 168 4.15 -6.79 6.73
C ASN A 168 2.99 -5.98 7.31
N GLY A 169 1.84 -6.05 6.66
CA GLY A 169 0.65 -5.31 7.05
C GLY A 169 0.74 -3.81 6.81
N LYS A 170 1.76 -3.31 6.10
CA LYS A 170 1.73 -1.92 5.62
C LYS A 170 0.64 -1.76 4.57
N VAL A 171 0.01 -0.60 4.56
CA VAL A 171 -1.00 -0.28 3.55
C VAL A 171 -0.32 0.08 2.24
N CYS A 172 -0.81 -0.52 1.16
CA CYS A 172 -0.50 -0.12 -0.22
C CYS A 172 -1.81 0.10 -0.98
N TYR A 173 -1.72 0.70 -2.16
CA TYR A 173 -2.86 1.12 -2.95
C TYR A 173 -2.77 0.50 -4.34
N MET A 174 -3.79 -0.25 -4.75
CA MET A 174 -3.84 -0.83 -6.08
C MET A 174 -4.81 -0.04 -6.96
N ASN A 175 -4.37 0.27 -8.17
CA ASN A 175 -5.22 0.83 -9.21
C ASN A 175 -5.75 -0.31 -10.07
N ASN A 176 -7.03 -0.64 -9.93
CA ASN A 176 -7.67 -1.73 -10.67
C ASN A 176 -7.82 -1.45 -12.18
N ASN A 177 -7.48 -0.24 -12.66
CA ASN A 177 -7.46 0.07 -14.09
C ASN A 177 -6.29 -0.62 -14.82
N ASP A 178 -5.09 -0.49 -14.26
CA ASP A 178 -3.83 -0.94 -14.87
C ASP A 178 -3.13 -2.03 -14.05
N GLY A 179 -3.65 -2.33 -12.86
CA GLY A 179 -3.08 -3.29 -11.91
C GLY A 179 -1.82 -2.77 -11.20
N SER A 180 -1.51 -1.48 -11.31
CA SER A 180 -0.35 -0.90 -10.63
C SER A 180 -0.56 -0.84 -9.12
N VAL A 181 0.52 -1.02 -8.37
CA VAL A 181 0.54 -0.95 -6.90
C VAL A 181 1.44 0.21 -6.48
N HIS A 182 0.93 1.04 -5.58
CA HIS A 182 1.57 2.25 -5.09
C HIS A 182 1.67 2.20 -3.57
N TRP A 183 2.77 2.75 -3.04
CA TRP A 183 2.97 2.89 -1.59
C TRP A 183 2.44 4.22 -1.05
N GLU A 184 2.19 5.16 -1.97
CA GLU A 184 1.61 6.45 -1.65
C GLU A 184 0.11 6.41 -1.94
N ILE A 185 -0.66 7.10 -1.08
CA ILE A 185 -2.09 7.24 -1.29
C ILE A 185 -2.35 8.02 -2.59
N PRO A 186 -3.42 7.72 -3.34
CA PRO A 186 -3.79 8.50 -4.51
C PRO A 186 -3.87 9.99 -4.19
N SER A 187 -3.32 10.81 -5.08
CA SER A 187 -3.25 12.26 -4.89
C SER A 187 -4.63 12.85 -4.57
N GLY A 188 -4.64 13.86 -3.69
CA GLY A 188 -5.87 14.51 -3.24
C GLY A 188 -6.69 13.72 -2.21
N HIS A 189 -6.18 12.59 -1.70
CA HIS A 189 -6.84 11.79 -0.68
C HIS A 189 -5.98 11.69 0.59
N THR A 190 -6.63 11.32 1.70
CA THR A 190 -5.98 11.12 3.00
C THR A 190 -6.68 10.01 3.79
N PHE A 191 -6.10 9.63 4.92
CA PHE A 191 -6.74 8.82 5.94
C PHE A 191 -6.98 9.66 7.18
N VAL A 192 -8.19 9.57 7.72
CA VAL A 192 -8.58 10.21 8.97
C VAL A 192 -8.75 9.12 10.04
N GLU A 193 -8.03 9.24 11.14
CA GLU A 193 -8.11 8.27 12.25
C GLU A 193 -9.56 8.12 12.74
N GLY A 194 -10.04 6.88 12.86
CA GLY A 194 -11.41 6.59 13.30
C GLY A 194 -12.50 6.80 12.24
N VAL A 195 -12.19 7.43 11.10
CA VAL A 195 -13.16 7.67 10.01
C VAL A 195 -12.79 6.93 8.73
N GLY A 196 -11.50 6.80 8.41
CA GLY A 196 -11.01 6.08 7.23
C GLY A 196 -10.56 7.00 6.10
N PHE A 197 -10.50 6.44 4.88
CA PHE A 197 -10.10 7.17 3.68
C PHE A 197 -11.16 8.20 3.28
N MET A 198 -10.71 9.34 2.75
CA MET A 198 -11.57 10.35 2.13
C MET A 198 -10.76 11.36 1.29
N PRO A 199 -11.41 12.17 0.43
CA PRO A 199 -10.77 13.30 -0.23
C PRO A 199 -10.25 14.33 0.78
N MET A 200 -9.05 14.85 0.52
CA MET A 200 -8.36 15.82 1.38
C MET A 200 -9.17 17.11 1.58
N GLU A 201 -9.85 17.60 0.54
CA GLU A 201 -10.69 18.80 0.62
C GLU A 201 -11.88 18.60 1.55
N VAL A 202 -12.50 17.41 1.52
CA VAL A 202 -13.60 17.05 2.41
C VAL A 202 -13.10 16.93 3.85
N ALA A 203 -11.95 16.32 4.06
CA ALA A 203 -11.33 16.21 5.38
C ALA A 203 -11.07 17.58 5.99
N LYS A 204 -10.39 18.48 5.26
CA LYS A 204 -10.11 19.85 5.70
C LYS A 204 -11.37 20.65 6.00
N LYS A 205 -12.37 20.59 5.13
CA LYS A 205 -13.65 21.28 5.35
C LYS A 205 -14.36 20.77 6.61
N ARG A 206 -14.33 19.46 6.87
CA ARG A 206 -14.91 18.87 8.10
C ARG A 206 -14.10 19.25 9.35
N GLU A 207 -12.78 19.34 9.23
CA GLU A 207 -11.88 19.80 10.30
C GLU A 207 -12.15 21.27 10.66
N GLU A 208 -12.20 22.16 9.68
CA GLU A 208 -12.51 23.59 9.86
C GLU A 208 -13.90 23.81 10.45
N ALA A 209 -14.87 22.98 10.08
CA ALA A 209 -16.23 23.01 10.63
C ALA A 209 -16.34 22.37 12.04
N GLY A 210 -15.27 21.76 12.56
CA GLY A 210 -15.28 21.10 13.86
C GLY A 210 -16.15 19.84 13.93
N VAL A 211 -16.45 19.22 12.78
CA VAL A 211 -17.30 18.01 12.67
C VAL A 211 -16.49 16.75 12.37
N LEU A 212 -15.18 16.88 12.19
CA LEU A 212 -14.30 15.74 11.95
C LEU A 212 -14.04 14.98 13.26
N ASN A 213 -14.55 13.75 13.35
CA ASN A 213 -14.33 12.86 14.50
C ASN A 213 -13.01 12.10 14.36
N GLY A 214 -11.89 12.81 14.22
CA GLY A 214 -10.60 12.19 13.98
C GLY A 214 -9.53 13.19 13.55
N ARG A 215 -8.29 12.69 13.45
CA ARG A 215 -7.14 13.48 13.00
C ARG A 215 -6.78 13.09 11.57
N ILE A 216 -6.52 14.10 10.74
CA ILE A 216 -5.98 13.89 9.39
C ILE A 216 -4.52 13.46 9.53
N LEU A 217 -4.14 12.34 8.93
CA LEU A 217 -2.74 11.90 8.94
C LEU A 217 -1.87 12.75 8.01
N THR A 218 -0.64 13.00 8.44
CA THR A 218 0.40 13.63 7.61
C THR A 218 0.96 12.64 6.58
N ALA A 219 1.69 13.14 5.58
CA ALA A 219 2.29 12.28 4.54
C ALA A 219 3.22 11.20 5.13
N ASP A 220 4.05 11.57 6.12
CA ASP A 220 4.98 10.64 6.78
C ASP A 220 4.24 9.57 7.60
N GLU A 221 3.14 9.96 8.27
CA GLU A 221 2.28 9.02 9.00
C GLU A 221 1.53 8.08 8.05
N MET A 222 1.10 8.59 6.89
CA MET A 222 0.46 7.79 5.84
C MET A 222 1.39 6.69 5.31
N GLN A 223 2.69 6.98 5.14
CA GLN A 223 3.69 5.97 4.73
C GLN A 223 3.92 4.88 5.80
N SER A 224 3.52 5.17 7.04
CA SER A 224 3.61 4.26 8.19
C SER A 224 2.26 3.63 8.55
N LEU A 225 1.21 3.90 7.77
CA LEU A 225 -0.13 3.36 8.00
C LEU A 225 -0.12 1.84 7.92
N CYS A 226 -0.64 1.18 8.96
CA CYS A 226 -0.65 -0.27 9.06
C CYS A 226 -2.06 -0.86 9.08
N LYS A 227 -2.14 -2.18 8.88
CA LYS A 227 -3.38 -2.95 8.82
C LYS A 227 -4.24 -2.75 10.05
N ASP A 228 -3.65 -2.63 11.24
CA ASP A 228 -4.40 -2.51 12.49
C ASP A 228 -5.14 -1.17 12.57
N GLN A 229 -4.54 -0.10 12.04
CA GLN A 229 -5.18 1.22 11.98
C GLN A 229 -6.36 1.20 11.01
N VAL A 230 -6.21 0.53 9.86
CA VAL A 230 -7.29 0.39 8.86
C VAL A 230 -8.36 -0.60 9.31
N LEU A 231 -8.03 -1.69 10.00
CA LEU A 231 -9.03 -2.65 10.44
C LEU A 231 -9.91 -2.10 11.58
N LYS A 232 -9.38 -1.18 12.38
CA LYS A 232 -10.16 -0.47 13.42
C LYS A 232 -11.36 0.28 12.85
N ILE A 233 -11.27 0.89 11.65
CA ILE A 233 -12.40 1.60 11.04
C ILE A 233 -13.55 0.65 10.63
N TYR A 234 -13.28 -0.65 10.55
CA TYR A 234 -14.28 -1.69 10.29
C TYR A 234 -14.72 -2.43 11.56
N GLY A 235 -14.39 -1.90 12.75
CA GLY A 235 -14.80 -2.47 14.02
C GLY A 235 -14.03 -3.73 14.46
N TYR A 236 -12.89 -4.02 13.82
CA TYR A 236 -12.02 -5.13 14.24
C TYR A 236 -11.42 -4.84 15.63
N LYS A 237 -11.65 -5.75 16.58
CA LYS A 237 -11.06 -5.74 17.92
C LYS A 237 -10.01 -6.85 17.98
N GLN A 238 -8.76 -6.48 18.26
CA GLN A 238 -7.67 -7.44 18.53
C GLN A 238 -7.91 -8.21 19.83
#